data_AF-A0AAP6HEB3-F1
#
_entry.id   AF-A0AAP6HEB3-F1
#
_cell.length_a   1.000
_cell.length_b   1.000
_cell.length_c   1.000
_cell.angle_alpha   90.00
_cell.angle_beta   90.00
_cell.angle_gamma   90.00
#
_symmetry.space_group_name_H-M   'P 1'
#
loop_
_entity.id
_entity.type
_entity.pdbx_description
1 polymer ?
#
loop_
_entity_poly.entity_id
_entity_poly.type
_entity_poly.pdbx_seq_one_letter_code
_entity_poly.pdbx_strand_id
1 'polypeptide(L)'
;MMKRENYEGKSKTNRRKERWLFPVLLGVALGLFMYVFYISKAYSYLSDDPKACVNCHIMAPEYSTWFHSSHGRVTNCNDCHVPHDNVFRKYYFKAMDGMRHASMYSLRMEPQVIKIRKPGETVVQENCIRCHNDLNSVVGTASVTASMAHKDEGKLCWECHRDVPHGNVRGLNSAPHARVPLAETPVPEWLNKMTKEKSNK
;
A
#
# COMPACT_ATOMS: atom_id res chain seq x y z
N MET A 1 25.06 15.98 68.87
CA MET A 1 25.58 15.72 67.51
C MET A 1 25.06 14.33 67.12
N MET A 2 24.13 14.07 66.20
CA MET A 2 23.68 14.69 64.94
C MET A 2 22.16 14.51 64.75
N LYS A 3 21.53 15.45 64.05
CA LYS A 3 20.12 15.48 63.63
C LYS A 3 19.78 14.29 62.72
N ARG A 4 18.66 13.59 63.01
CA ARG A 4 17.93 12.74 62.06
C ARG A 4 16.64 13.47 61.65
N GLU A 5 16.71 14.32 60.65
CA GLU A 5 15.53 14.91 60.02
C GLU A 5 15.71 14.88 58.50
N ASN A 6 14.63 14.54 57.78
CA ASN A 6 14.41 14.74 56.35
C ASN A 6 14.70 13.57 55.38
N TYR A 7 13.94 12.47 55.50
CA TYR A 7 13.81 11.47 54.42
C TYR A 7 12.36 11.14 53.98
N GLU A 8 11.36 11.96 54.34
CA GLU A 8 9.95 11.65 53.99
C GLU A 8 9.33 12.54 52.89
N GLY A 9 10.01 13.60 52.46
CA GLY A 9 9.43 14.61 51.55
C GLY A 9 9.50 14.34 50.04
N LYS A 10 10.35 13.40 49.58
CA LYS A 10 10.67 13.24 48.15
C LYS A 10 9.77 12.25 47.38
N SER A 11 8.97 11.45 48.10
CA SER A 11 8.20 10.33 47.52
C SER A 11 6.84 10.74 46.90
N LYS A 12 6.11 11.68 47.53
CA LYS A 12 4.73 12.00 47.10
C LYS A 12 4.64 12.88 45.85
N THR A 13 5.58 13.80 45.65
CA THR A 13 5.64 14.70 44.49
C THR A 13 6.08 13.98 43.22
N ASN A 14 6.99 13.00 43.33
CA ASN A 14 7.43 12.20 42.19
C ASN A 14 6.31 11.28 41.67
N ARG A 15 5.57 10.63 42.60
CA ARG A 15 4.38 9.83 42.27
C ARG A 15 3.28 10.61 41.55
N ARG A 16 3.11 11.91 41.85
CA ARG A 16 2.09 12.76 41.19
C ARG A 16 2.52 13.17 39.77
N LYS A 17 3.81 13.43 39.54
CA LYS A 17 4.35 13.71 38.19
C LYS A 17 4.37 12.45 37.33
N GLU A 18 4.77 11.31 37.88
CA GLU A 18 4.69 10.00 37.20
C GLU A 18 3.27 9.62 36.81
N ARG A 19 2.27 9.95 37.65
CA ARG A 19 0.82 9.73 37.34
C ARG A 19 0.32 10.50 36.11
N TRP A 20 0.91 11.65 35.79
CA TRP A 20 0.53 12.44 34.62
C TRP A 20 1.46 12.20 33.42
N LEU A 21 2.68 11.68 33.65
CA LEU A 21 3.63 11.39 32.58
C LEU A 21 3.10 10.33 31.61
N PHE A 22 2.58 9.22 32.15
CA PHE A 22 2.03 8.12 31.34
C PHE A 22 0.84 8.54 30.45
N PRO A 23 -0.23 9.19 30.96
CA PRO A 23 -1.34 9.63 30.11
C PRO A 23 -0.93 10.70 29.09
N VAL A 24 0.02 11.59 29.42
CA VAL A 24 0.54 12.59 28.47
C VAL A 24 1.30 11.90 27.33
N LEU A 25 2.20 10.97 27.63
CA LEU A 25 2.93 10.21 26.61
C LEU A 25 1.99 9.38 25.73
N LEU A 26 0.98 8.75 26.33
CA LEU A 26 -0.05 8.02 25.60
C LEU A 26 -0.86 8.95 24.68
N GLY A 27 -1.24 10.13 25.16
CA GLY A 27 -1.95 11.13 24.37
C GLY A 27 -1.12 11.64 23.19
N VAL A 28 0.17 11.90 23.39
CA VAL A 28 1.09 12.27 22.30
C VAL A 28 1.23 11.13 21.28
N ALA A 29 1.41 9.89 21.73
CA ALA A 29 1.52 8.73 20.85
C ALA A 29 0.24 8.50 20.02
N LEU A 30 -0.93 8.61 20.65
CA LEU A 30 -2.24 8.52 19.98
C LEU A 30 -2.43 9.67 18.98
N GLY A 31 -2.09 10.90 19.36
CA GLY A 31 -2.17 12.06 18.48
C GLY A 31 -1.30 11.91 17.24
N LEU A 32 -0.04 11.49 17.41
CA LEU A 32 0.87 11.20 16.30
C LEU A 32 0.37 10.05 15.42
N PHE A 33 -0.13 8.97 16.03
CA PHE A 33 -0.68 7.85 15.29
C PHE A 33 -1.89 8.28 14.43
N MET A 34 -2.86 8.98 15.00
CA MET A 34 -4.02 9.49 14.26
C MET A 34 -3.61 10.46 13.15
N TYR A 35 -2.63 11.32 13.41
CA TYR A 35 -2.11 12.23 12.40
C TYR A 35 -1.45 11.48 11.23
N VAL A 36 -0.58 10.50 11.51
CA VAL A 36 0.05 9.64 10.49
C VAL A 36 -1.01 8.86 9.70
N PHE A 37 -2.01 8.31 10.38
CA PHE A 37 -3.13 7.59 9.74
C PHE A 37 -3.92 8.49 8.79
N TYR A 38 -4.16 9.75 9.18
CA TYR A 38 -4.83 10.74 8.36
C TYR A 38 -4.01 11.13 7.12
N ILE A 39 -2.75 11.56 7.29
CA ILE A 39 -1.91 12.03 6.18
C ILE A 39 -1.58 10.91 5.18
N SER A 40 -1.48 9.66 5.65
CA SER A 40 -1.24 8.50 4.79
C SER A 40 -2.49 8.04 4.03
N LYS A 41 -3.66 8.64 4.29
CA LYS A 41 -4.96 8.21 3.77
C LYS A 41 -5.22 6.72 4.00
N ALA A 42 -4.78 6.18 5.14
CA ALA A 42 -4.83 4.74 5.44
C ALA A 42 -6.25 4.15 5.31
N TYR A 43 -7.30 4.93 5.65
CA TYR A 43 -8.69 4.54 5.49
C TYR A 43 -9.11 4.24 4.03
N SER A 44 -8.48 4.89 3.04
CA SER A 44 -8.81 4.69 1.62
C SER A 44 -8.44 3.27 1.14
N TYR A 45 -7.47 2.62 1.80
CA TYR A 45 -7.09 1.24 1.51
C TYR A 45 -8.12 0.21 1.99
N LEU A 46 -9.18 0.60 2.70
CA LEU A 46 -10.30 -0.31 2.98
C LEU A 46 -11.26 -0.43 1.78
N SER A 47 -11.21 0.53 0.86
CA SER A 47 -12.01 0.54 -0.37
C SER A 47 -11.31 -0.20 -1.52
N ASP A 48 -12.07 -0.42 -2.59
CA ASP A 48 -11.60 -0.94 -3.88
C ASP A 48 -11.40 0.19 -4.92
N ASP A 49 -11.47 1.47 -4.50
CA ASP A 49 -11.20 2.63 -5.36
C ASP A 49 -9.74 2.60 -5.88
N PRO A 50 -9.52 2.54 -7.21
CA PRO A 50 -8.18 2.56 -7.83
C PRO A 50 -7.33 3.77 -7.43
N LYS A 51 -7.93 4.90 -7.05
CA LYS A 51 -7.21 6.09 -6.59
C LYS A 51 -6.42 5.83 -5.31
N ALA A 52 -6.84 4.86 -4.48
CA ALA A 52 -6.10 4.49 -3.29
C ALA A 52 -4.72 3.91 -3.62
N CYS A 53 -4.58 3.24 -4.77
CA CYS A 53 -3.31 2.66 -5.24
C CYS A 53 -2.29 3.73 -5.64
N VAL A 54 -2.73 4.93 -6.04
CA VAL A 54 -1.88 6.07 -6.40
C VAL A 54 -1.75 7.12 -5.30
N ASN A 55 -2.08 6.76 -4.05
CA ASN A 55 -1.65 7.54 -2.89
C ASN A 55 -0.13 7.68 -2.82
N CYS A 56 0.60 6.71 -3.39
CA CYS A 56 2.05 6.78 -3.58
C CYS A 56 2.38 6.94 -5.07
N HIS A 57 3.20 7.94 -5.39
CA HIS A 57 3.60 8.25 -6.78
C HIS A 57 4.34 7.11 -7.49
N ILE A 58 4.98 6.21 -6.73
CA ILE A 58 5.68 5.03 -7.26
C ILE A 58 4.75 4.11 -8.08
N MET A 59 3.44 4.12 -7.79
CA MET A 59 2.43 3.35 -8.49
C MET A 59 1.83 4.08 -9.71
N ALA A 60 2.28 5.28 -10.04
CA ALA A 60 1.75 6.05 -11.16
C ALA A 60 1.85 5.32 -12.53
N PRO A 61 2.98 4.66 -12.87
CA PRO A 61 3.05 3.91 -14.12
C PRO A 61 2.06 2.75 -14.15
N GLU A 62 1.85 2.10 -13.01
CA GLU A 62 0.96 0.94 -12.90
C GLU A 62 -0.50 1.33 -13.03
N TYR A 63 -0.90 2.43 -12.38
CA TYR A 63 -2.24 2.98 -12.59
C TYR A 63 -2.45 3.44 -14.03
N SER A 64 -1.49 4.14 -14.62
CA SER A 64 -1.62 4.67 -15.98
C SER A 64 -1.78 3.55 -16.99
N THR A 65 -0.97 2.50 -16.91
CA THR A 65 -1.05 1.36 -17.84
C THR A 65 -2.32 0.54 -17.65
N TRP A 66 -2.78 0.34 -16.40
CA TRP A 66 -4.09 -0.26 -16.14
C TRP A 66 -5.24 0.59 -16.68
N PHE A 67 -5.25 1.91 -16.43
CA PHE A 67 -6.31 2.82 -16.87
C PHE A 67 -6.48 2.84 -18.40
N HIS A 68 -5.38 2.73 -19.14
CA HIS A 68 -5.40 2.69 -20.62
C HIS A 68 -5.60 1.28 -21.21
N SER A 69 -5.78 0.25 -20.38
CA SER A 69 -5.99 -1.13 -20.81
C SER A 69 -7.49 -1.46 -21.00
N SER A 70 -7.77 -2.66 -21.54
CA SER A 70 -9.13 -3.21 -21.54
C SER A 70 -9.67 -3.45 -20.13
N HIS A 71 -8.81 -3.83 -19.18
CA HIS A 71 -9.20 -4.12 -17.80
C HIS A 71 -9.57 -2.87 -17.02
N GLY A 72 -8.96 -1.71 -17.32
CA GLY A 72 -9.31 -0.43 -16.70
C GLY A 72 -10.76 0.03 -16.92
N ARG A 73 -11.49 -0.63 -17.84
CA ARG A 73 -12.92 -0.36 -18.10
C ARG A 73 -13.88 -1.21 -17.27
N VAL A 74 -13.43 -2.35 -16.76
CA VAL A 74 -14.31 -3.39 -16.18
C VAL A 74 -13.82 -3.93 -14.83
N THR A 75 -12.58 -3.66 -14.44
CA THR A 75 -12.00 -4.10 -13.17
C THR A 75 -11.35 -2.94 -12.43
N ASN A 76 -11.18 -3.07 -11.13
CA ASN A 76 -10.30 -2.26 -10.29
C ASN A 76 -8.98 -3.01 -10.01
N CYS A 77 -8.00 -2.35 -9.40
CA CYS A 77 -6.71 -2.96 -9.06
C CYS A 77 -6.87 -4.23 -8.19
N ASN A 78 -7.79 -4.20 -7.22
CA ASN A 78 -8.02 -5.30 -6.30
C ASN A 78 -8.71 -6.50 -6.96
N ASP A 79 -9.36 -6.34 -8.11
CA ASP A 79 -9.98 -7.46 -8.82
C ASP A 79 -8.95 -8.44 -9.39
N CYS A 80 -7.73 -7.95 -9.62
CA CYS A 80 -6.59 -8.75 -10.04
C CYS A 80 -5.64 -9.05 -8.86
N HIS A 81 -5.31 -8.04 -8.04
CA HIS A 81 -4.24 -8.15 -7.04
C HIS A 81 -4.66 -8.61 -5.65
N VAL A 82 -5.95 -8.81 -5.38
CA VAL A 82 -6.46 -9.24 -4.07
C VAL A 82 -7.33 -10.49 -4.25
N PRO A 83 -7.28 -11.47 -3.33
CA PRO A 83 -8.09 -12.68 -3.46
C PRO A 83 -9.58 -12.40 -3.20
N HIS A 84 -10.45 -13.14 -3.91
CA HIS A 84 -11.92 -13.02 -3.87
C HIS A 84 -12.63 -14.30 -3.43
N ASP A 85 -11.90 -15.26 -2.90
CA ASP A 85 -12.44 -16.54 -2.41
C ASP A 85 -13.17 -16.38 -1.07
N ASN A 86 -12.65 -15.57 -0.16
CA ASN A 86 -13.32 -15.23 1.10
C ASN A 86 -12.83 -13.90 1.69
N VAL A 87 -13.70 -13.28 2.50
CA VAL A 87 -13.47 -11.95 3.10
C VAL A 87 -12.25 -11.94 4.03
N PHE A 88 -12.01 -13.03 4.78
CA PHE A 88 -10.88 -13.11 5.70
C PHE A 88 -9.54 -13.09 4.95
N ARG A 89 -9.38 -13.93 3.91
CA ARG A 89 -8.18 -13.97 3.06
C ARG A 89 -7.99 -12.65 2.31
N LYS A 90 -9.08 -12.01 1.83
CA LYS A 90 -9.05 -10.67 1.22
C LYS A 90 -8.33 -9.66 2.12
N TYR A 91 -8.84 -9.47 3.35
CA TYR A 91 -8.29 -8.46 4.27
C TYR A 91 -6.94 -8.86 4.83
N TYR A 92 -6.71 -10.15 5.12
CA TYR A 92 -5.41 -10.63 5.59
C TYR A 92 -4.31 -10.37 4.54
N PHE A 93 -4.58 -10.72 3.27
CA PHE A 93 -3.64 -10.49 2.18
C PHE A 93 -3.39 -9.00 1.97
N LYS A 94 -4.46 -8.18 1.97
CA LYS A 94 -4.35 -6.72 1.83
C LYS A 94 -3.53 -6.07 2.96
N ALA A 95 -3.71 -6.52 4.19
CA ALA A 95 -2.93 -6.03 5.33
C ALA A 95 -1.46 -6.43 5.22
N MET A 96 -1.16 -7.69 4.92
CA MET A 96 0.20 -8.19 4.75
C MET A 96 0.95 -7.47 3.62
N ASP A 97 0.31 -7.33 2.46
CA ASP A 97 0.88 -6.66 1.30
C ASP A 97 1.03 -5.15 1.53
N GLY A 98 0.01 -4.51 2.13
CA GLY A 98 0.05 -3.11 2.52
C GLY A 98 1.18 -2.78 3.50
N MET A 99 1.38 -3.60 4.55
CA MET A 99 2.49 -3.42 5.50
C MET A 99 3.86 -3.55 4.82
N ARG A 100 3.98 -4.51 3.89
CA ARG A 100 5.20 -4.67 3.09
C ARG A 100 5.47 -3.45 2.22
N HIS A 101 4.49 -2.94 1.49
CA HIS A 101 4.67 -1.74 0.68
C HIS A 101 5.01 -0.52 1.54
N ALA A 102 4.28 -0.32 2.65
CA ALA A 102 4.54 0.78 3.58
C ALA A 102 5.99 0.75 4.12
N SER A 103 6.46 -0.42 4.57
CA SER A 103 7.84 -0.58 5.05
C SER A 103 8.89 -0.34 3.97
N MET A 104 8.70 -0.91 2.77
CA MET A 104 9.63 -0.73 1.65
C MET A 104 9.77 0.74 1.25
N TYR A 105 8.65 1.46 1.11
CA TYR A 105 8.66 2.87 0.69
C TYR A 105 9.14 3.81 1.80
N SER A 106 8.83 3.50 3.06
CA SER A 106 9.32 4.30 4.20
C SER A 106 10.83 4.21 4.34
N LEU A 107 11.41 3.04 4.04
CA LEU A 107 12.85 2.78 4.13
C LEU A 107 13.60 3.04 2.82
N ARG A 108 12.91 3.51 1.76
CA ARG A 108 13.46 3.74 0.42
C ARG A 108 14.17 2.52 -0.17
N MET A 109 13.56 1.35 0.03
CA MET A 109 14.10 0.07 -0.43
C MET A 109 13.50 -0.38 -1.77
N GLU A 110 12.77 0.49 -2.46
CA GLU A 110 12.12 0.17 -3.73
C GLU A 110 13.14 -0.22 -4.82
N PRO A 111 12.96 -1.35 -5.51
CA PRO A 111 13.75 -1.67 -6.69
C PRO A 111 13.30 -0.78 -7.86
N GLN A 112 14.24 -0.49 -8.78
CA GLN A 112 13.92 0.23 -10.02
C GLN A 112 12.90 -0.49 -10.90
N VAL A 113 12.94 -1.83 -10.87
CA VAL A 113 11.99 -2.71 -11.55
C VAL A 113 11.17 -3.44 -10.49
N ILE A 114 9.91 -3.05 -10.35
CA ILE A 114 8.98 -3.69 -9.43
C ILE A 114 8.50 -4.99 -10.05
N LYS A 115 8.65 -6.09 -9.30
CA LYS A 115 8.18 -7.41 -9.70
C LYS A 115 7.24 -7.94 -8.63
N ILE A 116 6.10 -8.46 -9.08
CA ILE A 116 5.17 -9.18 -8.22
C ILE A 116 5.89 -10.40 -7.62
N ARG A 117 5.59 -10.70 -6.36
CA ARG A 117 6.14 -11.89 -5.68
C ARG A 117 5.20 -13.08 -5.85
N LYS A 118 5.72 -14.29 -5.65
CA LYS A 118 4.95 -15.55 -5.73
C LYS A 118 3.54 -15.49 -5.10
N PRO A 119 3.32 -14.95 -3.88
CA PRO A 119 1.97 -14.86 -3.33
C PRO A 119 1.03 -13.98 -4.17
N GLY A 120 1.53 -12.87 -4.70
CA GLY A 120 0.78 -12.00 -5.61
C GLY A 120 0.56 -12.65 -6.98
N GLU A 121 1.56 -13.36 -7.51
CA GLU A 121 1.42 -14.12 -8.76
C GLU A 121 0.29 -15.14 -8.64
N THR A 122 0.22 -15.86 -7.51
CA THR A 122 -0.85 -16.80 -7.22
C THR A 122 -2.22 -16.14 -7.23
N VAL A 123 -2.38 -15.01 -6.55
CA VAL A 123 -3.65 -14.27 -6.51
C VAL A 123 -4.05 -13.75 -7.90
N VAL A 124 -3.10 -13.20 -8.66
CA VAL A 124 -3.38 -12.70 -10.03
C VAL A 124 -3.80 -13.85 -10.93
N GLN A 125 -3.11 -14.99 -10.89
CA GLN A 125 -3.47 -16.17 -11.68
C GLN A 125 -4.85 -16.72 -11.32
N GLU A 126 -5.17 -16.83 -10.01
CA GLU A 126 -6.50 -17.22 -9.52
C GLU A 126 -7.58 -16.28 -10.08
N ASN A 127 -7.32 -14.97 -10.11
CA ASN A 127 -8.27 -13.98 -10.60
C ASN A 127 -8.40 -13.96 -12.14
N CYS A 128 -7.32 -14.23 -12.87
CA CYS A 128 -7.40 -14.46 -14.32
C CYS A 128 -8.35 -15.63 -14.62
N ILE A 129 -8.17 -16.75 -13.93
CA ILE A 129 -9.01 -17.94 -14.11
C ILE A 129 -10.44 -17.66 -13.65
N ARG A 130 -10.65 -16.98 -12.52
CA ARG A 130 -11.98 -16.63 -12.00
C ARG A 130 -12.86 -15.90 -13.02
N CYS A 131 -12.30 -14.90 -13.70
CA CYS A 131 -13.06 -14.10 -14.68
C CYS A 131 -13.07 -14.71 -16.08
N HIS A 132 -12.01 -15.41 -16.48
CA HIS A 132 -11.90 -16.00 -17.82
C HIS A 132 -12.21 -17.51 -17.86
N ASN A 133 -12.83 -18.06 -16.81
CA ASN A 133 -13.09 -19.49 -16.68
C ASN A 133 -13.81 -20.07 -17.89
N ASP A 134 -14.89 -19.42 -18.35
CA ASP A 134 -15.71 -19.92 -19.45
C ASP A 134 -14.93 -19.94 -20.77
N LEU A 135 -14.17 -18.87 -21.06
CA LEU A 135 -13.30 -18.80 -22.24
C LEU A 135 -12.18 -19.83 -22.18
N ASN A 136 -11.64 -20.06 -20.98
CA ASN A 136 -10.56 -21.00 -20.78
C ASN A 136 -11.06 -22.45 -20.82
N SER A 137 -12.28 -22.75 -20.36
CA SER A 137 -12.81 -24.12 -20.22
C SER A 137 -12.78 -24.97 -21.50
N VAL A 138 -12.71 -24.34 -22.67
CA VAL A 138 -12.65 -24.99 -23.98
C VAL A 138 -11.21 -25.24 -24.49
N VAL A 139 -10.19 -24.76 -23.78
CA VAL A 139 -8.77 -24.96 -24.12
C VAL A 139 -8.03 -25.64 -22.95
N GLY A 140 -7.17 -26.62 -23.26
CA GLY A 140 -6.46 -27.42 -22.25
C GLY A 140 -5.49 -26.63 -21.34
N THR A 141 -5.21 -25.37 -21.67
CA THR A 141 -4.36 -24.45 -20.88
C THR A 141 -5.10 -23.75 -19.74
N ALA A 142 -6.43 -23.93 -19.61
CA ALA A 142 -7.28 -23.34 -18.57
C ALA A 142 -6.85 -23.64 -17.14
N SER A 143 -6.28 -24.82 -16.94
CA SER A 143 -6.09 -25.42 -15.63
C SER A 143 -4.73 -25.11 -15.02
N VAL A 144 -3.90 -24.30 -15.68
CA VAL A 144 -2.57 -23.95 -15.17
C VAL A 144 -2.73 -23.06 -13.94
N THR A 145 -2.57 -23.66 -12.76
CA THR A 145 -2.49 -22.93 -11.51
C THR A 145 -1.12 -22.26 -11.37
N ALA A 146 -1.01 -21.24 -10.51
CA ALA A 146 0.29 -20.64 -10.23
C ALA A 146 1.29 -21.64 -9.64
N SER A 147 0.80 -22.61 -8.84
CA SER A 147 1.63 -23.68 -8.28
C SER A 147 2.26 -24.56 -9.37
N MET A 148 1.51 -24.90 -10.41
CA MET A 148 2.03 -25.63 -11.58
C MET A 148 3.08 -24.80 -12.33
N ALA A 149 2.77 -23.54 -12.62
CA ALA A 149 3.71 -22.64 -13.29
C ALA A 149 5.00 -22.43 -12.48
N HIS A 150 4.93 -22.36 -11.14
CA HIS A 150 6.09 -22.24 -10.25
C HIS A 150 6.98 -23.50 -10.23
N LYS A 151 6.48 -24.63 -10.74
CA LYS A 151 7.20 -25.90 -10.92
C LYS A 151 7.59 -26.16 -12.38
N ASP A 152 7.47 -25.15 -13.24
CA ASP A 152 7.68 -25.25 -14.70
C ASP A 152 6.72 -26.22 -15.41
N GLU A 153 5.58 -26.55 -14.80
CA GLU A 153 4.52 -27.40 -15.35
C GLU A 153 3.43 -26.57 -16.08
N GLY A 154 3.84 -25.47 -16.72
CA GLY A 154 2.93 -24.55 -17.40
C GLY A 154 3.46 -23.12 -17.43
N LYS A 155 2.62 -22.20 -17.91
CA LYS A 155 2.92 -20.77 -18.02
C LYS A 155 1.81 -19.95 -17.39
N LEU A 156 2.16 -18.88 -16.67
CA LEU A 156 1.18 -17.95 -16.13
C LEU A 156 0.46 -17.23 -17.27
N CYS A 157 -0.79 -16.79 -17.05
CA CYS A 157 -1.61 -16.19 -18.11
C CYS A 157 -0.89 -15.05 -18.83
N TRP A 158 -0.20 -14.18 -18.08
CA TRP A 158 0.50 -13.01 -18.63
C TRP A 158 1.87 -13.32 -19.24
N GLU A 159 2.37 -14.56 -19.17
CA GLU A 159 3.56 -14.96 -19.94
C GLU A 159 3.25 -15.07 -21.44
N CYS A 160 2.01 -15.43 -21.79
CA CYS A 160 1.48 -15.39 -23.15
C CYS A 160 0.71 -14.09 -23.43
N HIS A 161 -0.19 -13.70 -22.53
CA HIS A 161 -0.96 -12.44 -22.62
C HIS A 161 -0.14 -11.26 -22.10
N ARG A 162 0.92 -10.93 -22.83
CA ARG A 162 1.94 -9.96 -22.41
C ARG A 162 1.48 -8.49 -22.42
N ASP A 163 0.32 -8.22 -23.01
CA ASP A 163 -0.26 -6.88 -23.12
C ASP A 163 -1.44 -6.66 -22.15
N VAL A 164 -1.62 -7.54 -21.16
CA VAL A 164 -2.42 -7.25 -19.97
C VAL A 164 -1.82 -6.02 -19.25
N PRO A 165 -2.56 -5.37 -18.31
CA PRO A 165 -2.06 -4.21 -17.58
C PRO A 165 -0.60 -4.37 -17.11
N HIS A 166 0.14 -3.25 -17.10
CA HIS A 166 1.58 -3.17 -16.78
C HIS A 166 2.54 -3.65 -17.89
N GLY A 167 2.04 -4.42 -18.88
CA GLY A 167 2.77 -4.76 -20.10
C GLY A 167 4.13 -5.46 -19.90
N ASN A 168 4.97 -5.38 -20.93
CA ASN A 168 6.32 -5.99 -20.93
C ASN A 168 7.40 -5.11 -20.29
N VAL A 169 7.21 -3.78 -20.30
CA VAL A 169 8.21 -2.83 -19.79
C VAL A 169 7.85 -2.47 -18.36
N ARG A 170 8.62 -3.02 -17.41
CA ARG A 170 8.41 -2.81 -15.98
C ARG A 170 9.44 -1.83 -15.43
N GLY A 171 8.99 -0.88 -14.63
CA GLY A 171 9.86 0.03 -13.88
C GLY A 171 9.34 1.47 -13.84
N LEU A 172 9.97 2.30 -13.01
CA LEU A 172 9.55 3.68 -12.78
C LEU A 172 9.53 4.56 -14.05
N ASN A 173 10.32 4.17 -15.05
CA ASN A 173 10.45 4.88 -16.32
C ASN A 173 9.54 4.33 -17.42
N SER A 174 8.66 3.35 -17.15
CA SER A 174 7.78 2.78 -18.18
C SER A 174 6.70 3.76 -18.66
N ALA A 175 6.30 4.70 -17.80
CA ALA A 175 5.37 5.77 -18.12
C ALA A 175 5.86 7.09 -17.48
N PRO A 176 6.90 7.72 -18.05
CA PRO A 176 7.43 8.97 -17.50
C PRO A 176 6.36 10.05 -17.59
N HIS A 177 6.22 10.85 -16.53
CA HIS A 177 5.23 11.94 -16.45
C HIS A 177 3.77 11.49 -16.63
N ALA A 178 3.45 10.24 -16.27
CA ALA A 178 2.08 9.75 -16.26
C ALA A 178 1.15 10.68 -15.48
N ARG A 179 0.11 11.20 -16.17
CA ARG A 179 -0.90 12.06 -15.55
C ARG A 179 -1.94 11.22 -14.83
N VAL A 180 -1.64 10.88 -13.58
CA VAL A 180 -2.54 10.10 -12.71
C VAL A 180 -3.12 10.98 -11.61
N PRO A 181 -4.31 10.64 -11.06
CA PRO A 181 -4.91 11.37 -9.95
C PRO A 181 -4.15 11.07 -8.65
N LEU A 182 -2.96 11.67 -8.50
CA LEU A 182 -2.16 11.57 -7.29
C LEU A 182 -2.90 12.17 -6.10
N ALA A 183 -2.61 11.65 -4.90
CA ALA A 183 -3.15 12.21 -3.68
C ALA A 183 -2.78 13.70 -3.53
N GLU A 184 -3.77 14.50 -3.15
CA GLU A 184 -3.57 15.91 -2.80
C GLU A 184 -2.52 16.08 -1.70
N THR A 185 -1.82 17.22 -1.74
CA THR A 185 -0.82 17.56 -0.73
C THR A 185 -1.45 17.71 0.65
N PRO A 186 -0.88 17.10 1.70
CA PRO A 186 -1.33 17.32 3.07
C PRO A 186 -0.91 18.69 3.62
N VAL A 187 -0.15 19.49 2.84
CA VAL A 187 0.34 20.80 3.26
C VAL A 187 -0.81 21.81 3.29
N PRO A 188 -1.07 22.47 4.44
CA PRO A 188 -2.09 23.50 4.54
C PRO A 188 -1.86 24.66 3.57
N GLU A 189 -2.95 25.26 3.10
CA GLU A 189 -2.91 26.35 2.11
C GLU A 189 -2.07 27.55 2.59
N TRP A 190 -2.19 27.91 3.87
CA TRP A 190 -1.42 29.01 4.47
C TRP A 190 0.10 28.80 4.38
N LEU A 191 0.57 27.55 4.54
CA LEU A 191 1.98 27.23 4.47
C LEU A 191 2.48 27.23 3.02
N ASN A 192 1.66 26.70 2.10
CA ASN A 192 1.93 26.76 0.66
C ASN A 192 2.01 28.20 0.13
N LYS A 193 1.17 29.10 0.64
CA LYS A 193 1.19 30.52 0.26
C LYS A 193 2.50 31.19 0.69
N MET A 194 2.93 30.97 1.92
CA MET A 194 4.18 31.56 2.44
C MET A 194 5.44 31.06 1.72
N THR A 195 5.50 29.78 1.34
CA THR A 195 6.64 29.24 0.58
C THR A 195 6.70 29.80 -0.83
N LYS A 196 5.56 29.95 -1.51
CA LYS A 196 5.49 30.59 -2.84
C LYS A 196 5.90 32.07 -2.81
N GLU A 197 5.42 32.83 -1.82
CA GLU A 197 5.79 34.25 -1.65
C GLU A 197 7.31 34.43 -1.42
N LYS A 198 7.95 33.52 -0.68
CA LYS A 198 9.41 33.52 -0.50
C LYS A 198 10.21 33.15 -1.76
N SER A 199 9.70 32.23 -2.59
CA SER A 199 10.38 31.80 -3.83
C SER A 199 10.29 32.82 -4.97
N ASN A 200 9.31 33.72 -4.91
CA ASN A 200 9.12 34.80 -5.88
C ASN A 200 9.83 36.10 -5.49
N LYS A 201 10.62 36.08 -4.41
CA LYS A 201 11.44 37.18 -3.92
C LYS A 201 12.91 36.83 -4.13
#